data_AF-A4F0Y0-F1
#
_entry.id   AF-A4F0Y0-F1
#
_cell.length_a   1.000
_cell.length_b   1.000
_cell.length_c   1.000
_cell.angle_alpha   90.00
_cell.angle_beta   90.00
_cell.angle_gamma   90.00
#
_symmetry.space_group_name_H-M   'P 1'
#
loop_
_entity.id
_entity.type
_entity.pdbx_description
1 polymer ?
#
loop_
_entity_poly.entity_id
_entity_poly.type
_entity_poly.pdbx_seq_one_letter_code
_entity_poly.pdbx_strand_id
1 'polypeptide(L)'
;MSADRIQCDEVKGMVREGSKKRMSFGFCLDQLKDPLLMIQPGAKPETLRNPLKQAGGKPPMAWGTYVADSEQMEMICEQAPNAVLQQLKRFLKAGKPKVNVLFYDDGGNLLDSLKPENTDKSRKNLDARDIEAHGIDAKAVLPLKRRLKRIGSRIGLAPGPLELKLKRAMARTIRHINEGRLQEAETLVLVIERAIAALGKDREDEAATMRRGQRESDQRSLGAQVKRAQALQAHVARAPGPARDRLTRAVHVAARLLKQRDLNGARDAMDKIEKALATLV
;
A
#
# COMPACT_ATOMS: atom_id res chain seq x y z
N MET A 1 12.55 -3.36 34.31
CA MET A 1 11.49 -3.29 33.27
C MET A 1 10.55 -4.45 33.52
N SER A 2 9.25 -4.18 33.62
CA SER A 2 8.25 -5.21 33.98
C SER A 2 7.76 -5.94 32.73
N ALA A 3 7.43 -7.22 32.89
CA ALA A 3 6.71 -7.98 31.86
C ALA A 3 5.22 -7.67 32.00
N ASP A 4 4.58 -7.29 30.89
CA ASP A 4 3.16 -6.94 30.86
C ASP A 4 2.37 -8.11 30.30
N ARG A 5 1.36 -8.58 31.04
CA ARG A 5 0.41 -9.59 30.56
C ARG A 5 -0.55 -8.93 29.58
N ILE A 6 -0.75 -9.57 28.43
CA ILE A 6 -1.68 -9.13 27.40
C ILE A 6 -2.91 -10.02 27.42
N GLN A 7 -4.06 -9.39 27.61
CA GLN A 7 -5.37 -10.01 27.44
C GLN A 7 -5.81 -9.98 25.97
N CYS A 8 -6.81 -10.79 25.60
CA CYS A 8 -7.30 -10.87 24.22
C CYS A 8 -7.74 -9.50 23.66
N ASP A 9 -8.41 -8.69 24.46
CA ASP A 9 -8.90 -7.35 24.08
C ASP A 9 -7.78 -6.30 23.96
N GLU A 10 -6.62 -6.57 24.57
CA GLU A 10 -5.44 -5.70 24.58
C GLU A 10 -4.50 -5.93 23.37
N VAL A 11 -4.80 -6.89 22.50
CA VAL A 11 -3.99 -7.18 21.29
C VAL A 11 -3.82 -5.94 20.39
N LYS A 12 -4.80 -5.02 20.36
CA LYS A 12 -4.66 -3.74 19.65
C LYS A 12 -3.62 -2.82 20.30
N GLY A 13 -3.52 -2.85 21.63
CA GLY A 13 -2.49 -2.14 22.39
C GLY A 13 -1.11 -2.73 22.13
N MET A 14 -1.00 -4.06 22.11
CA MET A 14 0.22 -4.78 21.75
C MET A 14 0.75 -4.33 20.37
N VAL A 15 -0.10 -4.25 19.34
CA VAL A 15 0.30 -3.76 18.01
C VAL A 15 0.84 -2.32 18.07
N ARG A 16 0.23 -1.45 18.87
CA ARG A 16 0.69 -0.05 19.05
C ARG A 16 2.04 0.04 19.78
N GLU A 17 2.33 -0.88 20.70
CA GLU A 17 3.63 -0.92 21.35
C GLU A 17 4.72 -1.42 20.39
N GLY A 18 4.42 -2.46 19.61
CA GLY A 18 5.30 -2.97 18.56
C GLY A 18 5.62 -1.97 17.45
N SER A 19 4.78 -0.94 17.25
CA SER A 19 5.04 0.13 16.29
C SER A 19 5.94 1.25 16.81
N LYS A 20 6.14 1.34 18.13
CA LYS A 20 7.04 2.33 18.74
C LYS A 20 8.46 1.81 18.83
N LYS A 21 8.62 0.52 19.11
CA LYS A 21 9.91 -0.15 19.36
C LYS A 21 9.77 -1.65 19.18
N ARG A 22 10.90 -2.33 18.99
CA ARG A 22 10.96 -3.79 19.02
C ARG A 22 10.60 -4.29 20.43
N MET A 23 9.66 -5.21 20.46
CA MET A 23 9.16 -5.82 21.68
C MET A 23 9.52 -7.30 21.69
N SER A 24 9.67 -7.85 22.89
CA SER A 24 9.81 -9.29 23.10
C SER A 24 8.48 -9.83 23.58
N PHE A 25 8.15 -11.05 23.18
CA PHE A 25 6.95 -11.74 23.61
C PHE A 25 7.27 -13.15 24.11
N GLY A 26 6.41 -13.64 24.97
CA GLY A 26 6.43 -15.01 25.47
C GLY A 26 4.99 -15.50 25.58
N PHE A 27 4.73 -16.71 25.08
CA PHE A 27 3.41 -17.30 25.02
C PHE A 27 3.41 -18.75 25.50
N CYS A 28 2.42 -19.10 26.30
CA CYS A 28 2.17 -20.48 26.71
C CYS A 28 0.71 -20.67 27.14
N LEU A 29 0.36 -21.91 27.50
CA LEU A 29 -0.89 -22.21 28.16
C LEU A 29 -0.65 -22.43 29.66
N ASP A 30 -1.62 -22.08 30.48
CA ASP A 30 -1.62 -22.42 31.90
C ASP A 30 -2.15 -23.85 32.16
N GLN A 31 -2.37 -24.20 33.43
CA GLN A 31 -2.90 -25.52 33.80
C GLN A 31 -4.33 -25.78 33.32
N LEU A 32 -5.13 -24.73 33.17
CA LEU A 32 -6.51 -24.78 32.69
C LEU A 32 -6.60 -24.69 31.17
N LYS A 33 -5.45 -24.64 30.48
CA LYS A 33 -5.30 -24.43 29.04
C LYS A 33 -5.68 -23.01 28.60
N ASP A 34 -5.67 -22.05 29.51
CA ASP A 34 -5.90 -20.65 29.19
C ASP A 34 -4.62 -20.02 28.61
N PRO A 35 -4.76 -19.17 27.58
CA PRO A 35 -3.63 -18.52 26.92
C PRO A 35 -3.00 -17.45 27.81
N LEU A 36 -1.68 -17.53 27.95
CA LEU A 36 -0.85 -16.55 28.65
C LEU A 36 0.12 -15.94 27.66
N LEU A 37 -0.12 -14.69 27.29
CA LEU A 37 0.79 -13.85 26.51
C LEU A 37 1.40 -12.77 27.41
N MET A 38 2.72 -12.64 27.36
CA MET A 38 3.45 -11.55 28.02
C MET A 38 4.34 -10.84 27.01
N ILE A 39 4.49 -9.52 27.19
CA ILE A 39 5.38 -8.69 26.38
C ILE A 39 6.32 -7.86 27.26
N GLN A 40 7.46 -7.48 26.71
CA GLN A 40 8.37 -6.52 27.35
C GLN A 40 9.22 -5.79 26.30
N PRO A 41 9.64 -4.55 26.55
CA PRO A 41 10.50 -3.81 25.63
C PRO A 41 11.98 -4.20 25.74
N GLY A 42 12.65 -4.41 24.60
CA GLY A 42 14.12 -4.38 24.47
C GLY A 42 14.93 -5.45 25.21
N ALA A 43 14.33 -6.33 26.02
CA ALA A 43 15.01 -7.41 26.72
C ALA A 43 14.97 -8.72 25.93
N LYS A 44 15.95 -9.61 26.13
CA LYS A 44 15.98 -10.93 25.45
C LYS A 44 14.68 -11.71 25.70
N PRO A 45 14.05 -12.30 24.68
CA PRO A 45 12.74 -12.97 24.84
C PRO A 45 12.74 -14.07 25.91
N GLU A 46 13.85 -14.80 26.06
CA GLU A 46 14.03 -15.84 27.08
C GLU A 46 13.78 -15.36 28.52
N THR A 47 14.00 -14.07 28.80
CA THR A 47 13.79 -13.51 30.14
C THR A 47 12.30 -13.49 30.55
N LEU A 48 11.37 -13.62 29.61
CA LEU A 48 9.93 -13.79 29.87
C LEU A 48 9.57 -15.17 30.42
N ARG A 49 10.50 -16.14 30.42
CA ARG A 49 10.24 -17.49 30.94
C ARG A 49 9.87 -17.50 32.42
N ASN A 50 10.57 -16.73 33.25
CA ASN A 50 10.30 -16.67 34.69
C ASN A 50 8.96 -15.98 34.99
N PRO A 51 8.65 -14.79 34.41
CA PRO A 51 7.33 -14.17 34.50
C PRO A 51 6.18 -15.11 34.07
N LEU A 52 6.34 -15.83 32.95
CA LEU A 52 5.31 -16.76 32.48
C LEU A 52 5.06 -17.90 33.48
N LYS A 53 6.13 -18.49 34.03
CA LYS A 53 6.01 -19.53 35.07
C LYS A 53 5.34 -19.02 36.33
N GLN A 54 5.69 -17.81 36.78
CA GLN A 54 5.07 -17.16 37.94
C GLN A 54 3.57 -16.91 37.73
N ALA A 55 3.17 -16.60 36.49
CA ALA A 55 1.78 -16.46 36.10
C ALA A 55 1.04 -17.80 35.85
N GLY A 56 1.67 -18.95 36.13
CA GLY A 56 1.06 -20.27 35.99
C GLY A 56 1.30 -20.98 34.66
N GLY A 57 2.10 -20.39 33.77
CA GLY A 57 2.44 -20.93 32.46
C GLY A 57 3.28 -22.21 32.51
N LYS A 58 2.93 -23.18 31.66
CA LYS A 58 3.66 -24.46 31.54
C LYS A 58 4.20 -24.69 30.13
N PRO A 59 5.27 -25.52 29.99
CA PRO A 59 5.71 -26.00 28.68
C PRO A 59 4.59 -26.77 27.97
N PRO A 60 4.54 -26.75 26.62
CA PRO A 60 5.48 -26.08 25.72
C PRO A 60 5.28 -24.55 25.67
N MET A 61 6.39 -23.81 25.65
CA MET A 61 6.42 -22.34 25.61
C MET A 61 6.97 -21.87 24.27
N ALA A 62 6.53 -20.71 23.82
CA ALA A 62 7.11 -20.01 22.69
C ALA A 62 7.56 -18.61 23.10
N TRP A 63 8.63 -18.12 22.50
CA TRP A 63 9.08 -16.75 22.69
C TRP A 63 9.79 -16.24 21.45
N GLY A 64 9.95 -14.92 21.42
CA GLY A 64 10.67 -14.26 20.36
C GLY A 64 10.45 -12.76 20.39
N THR A 65 10.65 -12.11 19.25
CA THR A 65 10.48 -10.65 19.13
C THR A 65 9.37 -10.31 18.14
N TYR A 66 8.80 -9.13 18.28
CA TYR A 66 7.88 -8.59 17.29
C TYR A 66 8.08 -7.09 17.07
N VAL A 67 7.76 -6.68 15.85
CA VAL A 67 7.69 -5.29 15.39
C VAL A 67 6.40 -5.15 14.60
N ALA A 68 5.75 -4.01 14.69
CA ALA A 68 4.55 -3.72 13.91
C ALA A 68 4.70 -2.41 13.13
N ASP A 69 4.09 -2.35 11.96
CA ASP A 69 3.88 -1.13 11.19
C ASP A 69 2.37 -0.90 10.95
N SER A 70 2.03 0.01 10.04
CA SER A 70 0.64 0.33 9.71
C SER A 70 -0.12 -0.80 9.02
N GLU A 71 0.56 -1.78 8.43
CA GLU A 71 -0.01 -2.84 7.60
C GLU A 71 0.17 -4.24 8.19
N GLN A 72 1.31 -4.50 8.86
CA GLN A 72 1.70 -5.81 9.34
C GLN A 72 2.42 -5.79 10.70
N MET A 73 2.33 -6.90 11.43
CA MET A 73 3.07 -7.21 12.64
C MET A 73 3.90 -8.46 12.37
N GLU A 74 5.21 -8.29 12.33
CA GLU A 74 6.17 -9.37 12.14
C GLU A 74 6.56 -9.91 13.51
N MET A 75 6.29 -11.19 13.73
CA MET A 75 6.68 -11.93 14.94
C MET A 75 7.74 -12.95 14.57
N ILE A 76 8.97 -12.74 15.05
CA ILE A 76 10.08 -13.70 14.91
C ILE A 76 10.01 -14.65 16.09
N CYS A 77 9.75 -15.92 15.82
CA CYS A 77 9.66 -16.99 16.79
C CYS A 77 11.01 -17.72 16.89
N GLU A 78 11.83 -17.37 17.88
CA GLU A 78 13.11 -18.02 18.15
C GLU A 78 12.91 -19.48 18.57
N GLN A 79 11.88 -19.74 19.38
CA GLN A 79 11.44 -21.07 19.72
C GLN A 79 9.91 -21.11 19.70
N ALA A 80 9.33 -21.87 18.78
CA ALA A 80 7.88 -22.06 18.72
C ALA A 80 7.52 -23.46 18.22
N PRO A 81 7.19 -24.39 19.12
CA PRO A 81 6.56 -25.65 18.71
C PRO A 81 5.27 -25.35 17.94
N ASN A 82 5.03 -26.02 16.81
CA ASN A 82 3.87 -25.77 15.93
C ASN A 82 2.54 -25.72 16.70
N ALA A 83 2.36 -26.59 17.70
CA ALA A 83 1.16 -26.59 18.54
C ALA A 83 0.97 -25.26 19.31
N VAL A 84 2.05 -24.69 19.86
CA VAL A 84 2.02 -23.42 20.60
C VAL A 84 1.79 -22.25 19.64
N LEU A 85 2.41 -22.28 18.46
CA LEU A 85 2.21 -21.28 17.42
C LEU A 85 0.74 -21.20 16.98
N GLN A 86 0.08 -22.35 16.80
CA GLN A 86 -1.35 -22.39 16.46
C GLN A 86 -2.23 -21.82 17.57
N GLN A 87 -1.87 -22.02 18.84
CA GLN A 87 -2.60 -21.43 19.97
C GLN A 87 -2.37 -19.92 20.07
N LEU A 88 -1.14 -19.46 19.86
CA LEU A 88 -0.82 -18.02 19.77
C LEU A 88 -1.63 -17.36 18.66
N LYS A 89 -1.70 -17.99 17.47
CA LYS A 89 -2.51 -17.51 16.35
C LYS A 89 -3.99 -17.43 16.70
N ARG A 90 -4.54 -18.43 17.41
CA ARG A 90 -5.95 -18.41 17.87
C ARG A 90 -6.20 -17.28 18.86
N PHE A 91 -5.29 -17.09 19.82
CA PHE A 91 -5.34 -15.98 20.79
C PHE A 91 -5.35 -14.62 20.08
N LEU A 92 -4.39 -14.40 19.17
CA LEU A 92 -4.31 -13.17 18.41
C LEU A 92 -5.53 -12.97 17.50
N LYS A 93 -6.05 -14.03 16.88
CA LYS A 93 -7.28 -13.96 16.08
C LYS A 93 -8.48 -13.50 16.93
N ALA A 94 -8.63 -14.01 18.14
CA ALA A 94 -9.70 -13.60 19.06
C ALA A 94 -9.60 -12.10 19.42
N GLY A 95 -8.38 -11.57 19.52
CA GLY A 95 -8.12 -10.14 19.75
C GLY A 95 -8.34 -9.22 18.53
N LYS A 96 -8.62 -9.80 17.36
CA LYS A 96 -8.93 -9.08 16.11
C LYS A 96 -7.95 -7.95 15.78
N PRO A 97 -6.66 -8.27 15.55
CA PRO A 97 -5.66 -7.29 15.14
C PRO A 97 -6.10 -6.62 13.84
N LYS A 98 -5.82 -5.32 13.72
CA LYS A 98 -6.13 -4.54 12.51
C LYS A 98 -5.09 -4.71 11.40
N VAL A 99 -3.94 -5.30 11.73
CA VAL A 99 -2.79 -5.53 10.84
C VAL A 99 -2.66 -7.02 10.53
N ASN A 100 -1.99 -7.35 9.41
CA ASN A 100 -1.62 -8.74 9.14
C ASN A 100 -0.58 -9.18 10.17
N VAL A 101 -0.68 -10.37 10.74
CA VAL A 101 0.36 -10.92 11.60
C VAL A 101 1.12 -11.98 10.83
N LEU A 102 2.44 -11.83 10.72
CA LEU A 102 3.33 -12.76 10.03
C LEU A 102 4.24 -13.41 11.07
N PHE A 103 4.29 -14.74 11.08
CA PHE A 103 5.15 -15.51 11.99
C PHE A 103 6.34 -16.04 11.22
N TYR A 104 7.55 -15.68 11.64
CA TYR A 104 8.80 -16.12 11.07
C TYR A 104 9.57 -17.01 12.04
N ASP A 105 10.42 -17.90 11.55
CA ASP A 105 11.48 -18.49 12.37
C ASP A 105 12.70 -17.57 12.46
N ASP A 106 13.70 -17.95 13.26
CA ASP A 106 14.97 -17.21 13.39
C ASP A 106 15.80 -17.21 12.08
N GLY A 107 15.51 -18.13 11.16
CA GLY A 107 16.09 -18.18 9.82
C GLY A 107 15.40 -17.28 8.79
N GLY A 108 14.34 -16.58 9.17
CA GLY A 108 13.55 -15.72 8.28
C GLY A 108 12.54 -16.46 7.40
N ASN A 109 12.29 -17.75 7.64
CA ASN A 109 11.25 -18.49 6.94
C ASN A 109 9.87 -18.19 7.53
N LEU A 110 8.89 -17.97 6.65
CA LEU A 110 7.51 -17.75 7.08
C LEU A 110 6.89 -19.07 7.58
N LEU A 111 6.58 -19.13 8.87
CA LEU A 111 5.93 -20.26 9.54
C LEU A 111 4.41 -20.23 9.35
N ASP A 112 3.78 -19.07 9.56
CA ASP A 112 2.33 -18.91 9.45
C ASP A 112 1.96 -17.42 9.24
N SER A 113 0.70 -17.16 8.91
CA SER A 113 0.14 -15.80 8.86
C SER A 113 -1.31 -15.75 9.35
N LEU A 114 -1.68 -14.61 9.93
CA LEU A 114 -3.04 -14.27 10.36
C LEU A 114 -3.46 -12.97 9.67
N LYS A 115 -4.59 -13.00 8.96
CA LYS A 115 -5.16 -11.80 8.34
C LYS A 115 -6.26 -11.22 9.23
N PRO A 116 -6.46 -9.88 9.23
CA PRO A 116 -7.54 -9.25 9.99
C PRO A 116 -8.91 -9.78 9.57
N GLU A 117 -9.79 -10.10 10.53
CA GLU A 117 -11.14 -10.63 10.24
C GLU A 117 -11.99 -9.69 9.36
N ASN A 118 -11.69 -8.40 9.35
CA ASN A 118 -12.37 -7.43 8.48
C ASN A 118 -11.94 -7.48 7.00
N THR A 119 -10.99 -8.34 6.63
CA THR A 119 -10.62 -8.56 5.22
C THR A 119 -11.49 -9.60 4.51
N ASP A 120 -12.34 -10.35 5.22
CA ASP A 120 -13.21 -11.37 4.62
C ASP A 120 -14.66 -10.93 4.37
N LYS A 121 -15.09 -9.77 4.90
CA LYS A 121 -16.47 -9.26 4.68
C LYS A 121 -16.65 -8.37 3.44
N SER A 122 -15.61 -8.12 2.64
CA SER A 122 -15.76 -7.51 1.31
C SER A 122 -15.76 -8.56 0.20
N ARG A 123 -16.48 -9.68 0.37
CA ARG A 123 -16.94 -10.52 -0.74
C ARG A 123 -18.11 -9.86 -1.49
N LYS A 124 -18.12 -8.53 -1.63
CA LYS A 124 -18.81 -7.94 -2.76
C LYS A 124 -17.89 -8.17 -3.95
N ASN A 125 -18.37 -8.90 -4.95
CA ASN A 125 -17.79 -8.80 -6.29
C ASN A 125 -18.03 -7.35 -6.74
N LEU A 126 -17.17 -6.44 -6.27
CA LEU A 126 -17.26 -5.05 -6.64
C LEU A 126 -16.85 -4.97 -8.11
N ASP A 127 -17.73 -4.41 -8.91
CA ASP A 127 -17.48 -4.17 -10.32
C ASP A 127 -17.36 -2.66 -10.60
N ALA A 128 -17.11 -2.29 -11.85
CA ALA A 128 -16.93 -0.89 -12.21
C ALA A 128 -18.18 -0.01 -11.94
N ARG A 129 -19.35 -0.60 -11.67
CA ARG A 129 -20.60 0.11 -11.34
C ARG A 129 -20.63 0.56 -9.89
N ASP A 130 -19.89 -0.11 -8.99
CA ASP A 130 -19.80 0.23 -7.56
C ASP A 130 -18.85 1.41 -7.25
N ILE A 131 -18.41 2.14 -8.30
CA ILE A 131 -17.62 3.35 -8.16
C ILE A 131 -18.57 4.54 -8.00
N GLU A 132 -18.69 5.00 -6.76
CA GLU A 132 -19.51 6.14 -6.34
C GLU A 132 -18.70 7.44 -6.38
N ALA A 133 -17.44 7.40 -5.93
CA ALA A 133 -16.46 8.49 -5.98
C ALA A 133 -17.00 9.88 -5.59
N HIS A 134 -17.83 9.95 -4.54
CA HIS A 134 -18.42 11.20 -4.05
C HIS A 134 -17.34 12.23 -3.68
N GLY A 135 -17.43 13.43 -4.26
CA GLY A 135 -16.50 14.54 -3.97
C GLY A 135 -15.16 14.49 -4.70
N ILE A 136 -14.95 13.56 -5.65
CA ILE A 136 -13.72 13.43 -6.43
C ILE A 136 -13.96 13.93 -7.87
N ASP A 137 -12.98 14.63 -8.46
CA ASP A 137 -13.08 15.10 -9.85
C ASP A 137 -13.34 13.92 -10.81
N ALA A 138 -14.49 13.98 -11.49
CA ALA A 138 -14.89 13.00 -12.48
C ALA A 138 -13.82 12.78 -13.57
N LYS A 139 -13.05 13.82 -13.93
CA LYS A 139 -11.98 13.69 -14.94
C LYS A 139 -10.85 12.78 -14.49
N ALA A 140 -10.61 12.65 -13.18
CA ALA A 140 -9.59 11.76 -12.63
C ALA A 140 -10.11 10.32 -12.44
N VAL A 141 -11.41 10.15 -12.18
CA VAL A 141 -12.04 8.84 -11.91
C VAL A 141 -12.47 8.12 -13.19
N LEU A 142 -12.95 8.85 -14.21
CA LEU A 142 -13.44 8.28 -15.47
C LEU A 142 -12.43 7.36 -16.18
N PRO A 143 -11.13 7.70 -16.29
CA PRO A 143 -10.12 6.83 -16.90
C PRO A 143 -9.97 5.49 -16.14
N LEU A 144 -9.95 5.54 -14.81
CA LEU A 144 -9.84 4.35 -13.96
C LEU A 144 -11.08 3.46 -14.08
N LYS A 145 -12.28 4.06 -14.09
CA LYS A 145 -13.56 3.34 -14.30
C LYS A 145 -13.59 2.60 -15.64
N ARG A 146 -13.12 3.22 -16.73
CA ARG A 146 -13.02 2.59 -18.05
C ARG A 146 -12.03 1.43 -18.07
N ARG A 147 -10.86 1.58 -17.42
CA ARG A 147 -9.85 0.52 -17.30
C ARG A 147 -10.38 -0.67 -16.50
N LEU A 148 -11.00 -0.41 -15.35
CA LEU A 148 -11.61 -1.45 -14.51
C LEU A 148 -12.73 -2.23 -15.22
N LYS A 149 -13.56 -1.57 -16.03
CA LYS A 149 -14.58 -2.27 -16.83
C LYS A 149 -13.97 -3.26 -17.82
N ARG A 150 -12.87 -2.90 -18.50
CA ARG A 150 -12.14 -3.76 -19.45
C ARG A 150 -11.42 -4.92 -18.75
N ILE A 151 -10.85 -4.64 -17.59
CA ILE A 151 -10.18 -5.62 -16.75
C ILE A 151 -11.19 -6.65 -16.24
N GLY A 152 -12.34 -6.21 -15.72
CA GLY A 152 -13.37 -7.09 -15.17
C GLY A 152 -13.81 -8.20 -16.14
N SER A 153 -14.01 -7.87 -17.42
CA SER A 153 -14.35 -8.87 -18.45
C SER A 153 -13.22 -9.87 -18.71
N ARG A 154 -11.96 -9.48 -18.53
CA ARG A 154 -10.78 -10.34 -18.74
C ARG A 154 -10.44 -11.19 -17.51
N ILE A 155 -10.76 -10.73 -16.30
CA ILE A 155 -10.53 -11.48 -15.07
C ILE A 155 -11.29 -12.83 -15.09
N GLY A 156 -12.50 -12.86 -15.65
CA GLY A 156 -13.28 -14.10 -15.76
C GLY A 156 -12.67 -15.17 -16.68
N LEU A 157 -11.63 -14.81 -17.46
CA LEU A 157 -10.88 -15.74 -18.31
C LEU A 157 -9.65 -16.34 -17.59
N ALA A 158 -9.33 -15.88 -16.39
CA ALA A 158 -8.18 -16.37 -15.62
C ALA A 158 -8.49 -17.72 -14.93
N PRO A 159 -7.47 -18.58 -14.72
CA PRO A 159 -7.66 -19.84 -13.99
C PRO A 159 -7.98 -19.59 -12.51
N GLY A 160 -8.88 -20.40 -11.93
CA GLY A 160 -9.58 -20.15 -10.66
C GLY A 160 -8.78 -19.48 -9.51
N PRO A 161 -7.60 -19.97 -9.11
CA PRO A 161 -6.81 -19.34 -8.05
C PRO A 161 -6.34 -17.92 -8.38
N LEU A 162 -6.05 -17.66 -9.66
CA LEU A 162 -5.63 -16.34 -10.15
C LEU A 162 -6.84 -15.43 -10.39
N GLU A 163 -7.94 -15.95 -10.94
CA GLU A 163 -9.21 -15.23 -11.04
C GLU A 163 -9.63 -14.67 -9.68
N LEU A 164 -9.58 -15.48 -8.63
CA LEU A 164 -9.93 -15.06 -7.27
C LEU A 164 -9.02 -13.94 -6.75
N LYS A 165 -7.71 -14.03 -7.02
CA LYS A 165 -6.73 -12.99 -6.64
C LYS A 165 -6.98 -11.69 -7.42
N LEU A 166 -7.29 -11.77 -8.71
CA LEU A 166 -7.56 -10.61 -9.55
C LEU A 166 -8.89 -9.94 -9.18
N LYS A 167 -9.95 -10.71 -8.89
CA LYS A 167 -11.22 -10.16 -8.35
C LYS A 167 -11.00 -9.41 -7.03
N ARG A 168 -10.15 -9.94 -6.14
CA ARG A 168 -9.78 -9.27 -4.89
C ARG A 168 -9.01 -7.98 -5.12
N ALA A 169 -8.05 -8.00 -6.06
CA ALA A 169 -7.31 -6.80 -6.44
C ALA A 169 -8.26 -5.75 -7.03
N MET A 170 -9.18 -6.14 -7.91
CA MET A 170 -10.19 -5.26 -8.49
C MET A 170 -11.07 -4.60 -7.42
N ALA A 171 -11.56 -5.36 -6.44
CA ALA A 171 -12.35 -4.84 -5.33
C ALA A 171 -11.56 -3.84 -4.45
N ARG A 172 -10.26 -4.09 -4.22
CA ARG A 172 -9.38 -3.14 -3.53
C ARG A 172 -9.20 -1.86 -4.32
N THR A 173 -9.01 -1.93 -5.64
CA THR A 173 -8.93 -0.73 -6.49
C THR A 173 -10.18 0.14 -6.38
N ILE A 174 -11.37 -0.46 -6.44
CA ILE A 174 -12.64 0.27 -6.34
C ILE A 174 -12.74 0.98 -4.98
N ARG A 175 -12.30 0.32 -3.91
CA ARG A 175 -12.21 0.93 -2.58
C ARG A 175 -11.24 2.12 -2.55
N HIS A 176 -10.04 1.99 -3.12
CA HIS A 176 -9.09 3.11 -3.22
C HIS A 176 -9.67 4.29 -4.00
N ILE A 177 -10.43 4.03 -5.07
CA ILE A 177 -11.11 5.10 -5.83
C ILE A 177 -12.17 5.79 -4.97
N ASN A 178 -13.02 5.03 -4.29
CA ASN A 178 -14.08 5.60 -3.44
C ASN A 178 -13.50 6.36 -2.23
N GLU A 179 -12.32 6.00 -1.76
CA GLU A 179 -11.60 6.69 -0.67
C GLU A 179 -10.72 7.86 -1.16
N GLY A 180 -10.70 8.17 -2.46
CA GLY A 180 -9.90 9.28 -3.02
C GLY A 180 -8.41 8.98 -3.20
N ARG A 181 -7.97 7.74 -2.95
CA ARG A 181 -6.58 7.27 -3.09
C ARG A 181 -6.26 6.90 -4.53
N LEU A 182 -6.31 7.90 -5.43
CA LEU A 182 -6.24 7.68 -6.88
C LEU A 182 -4.90 7.13 -7.38
N GLN A 183 -3.78 7.49 -6.73
CA GLN A 183 -2.45 6.98 -7.08
C GLN A 183 -2.28 5.50 -6.73
N GLU A 184 -2.78 5.09 -5.56
CA GLU A 184 -2.79 3.69 -5.13
C GLU A 184 -3.71 2.86 -6.03
N ALA A 185 -4.90 3.40 -6.34
CA ALA A 185 -5.82 2.78 -7.29
C ALA A 185 -5.14 2.57 -8.64
N GLU A 186 -4.47 3.59 -9.17
CA GLU A 186 -3.78 3.50 -10.45
C GLU A 186 -2.67 2.44 -10.46
N THR A 187 -1.85 2.41 -9.41
CA THR A 187 -0.79 1.40 -9.26
C THR A 187 -1.39 -0.01 -9.27
N LEU A 188 -2.50 -0.21 -8.54
CA LEU A 188 -3.17 -1.50 -8.49
C LEU A 188 -3.79 -1.88 -9.84
N VAL A 189 -4.39 -0.94 -10.57
CA VAL A 189 -4.89 -1.17 -11.93
C VAL A 189 -3.77 -1.65 -12.85
N LEU A 190 -2.60 -1.02 -12.81
CA LEU A 190 -1.45 -1.39 -13.63
C LEU A 190 -0.95 -2.81 -13.31
N VAL A 191 -0.90 -3.18 -12.03
CA VAL A 191 -0.52 -4.54 -11.60
C VAL A 191 -1.51 -5.58 -12.12
N ILE A 192 -2.81 -5.29 -12.04
CA ILE A 192 -3.87 -6.19 -12.55
C ILE A 192 -3.76 -6.32 -14.07
N GLU A 193 -3.52 -5.23 -14.79
CA GLU A 193 -3.32 -5.24 -16.25
C GLU A 193 -2.12 -6.10 -16.65
N ARG A 194 -0.99 -5.98 -15.95
CA ARG A 194 0.20 -6.82 -16.19
C ARG A 194 -0.07 -8.30 -15.93
N ALA A 195 -0.75 -8.61 -14.83
CA ALA A 195 -1.10 -9.98 -14.49
C ALA A 195 -2.06 -10.61 -15.51
N ILE A 196 -2.95 -9.82 -16.10
CA ILE A 196 -3.84 -10.26 -17.18
C ILE A 196 -3.08 -10.38 -18.51
N ALA A 197 -2.18 -9.46 -18.83
CA ALA A 197 -1.36 -9.53 -20.03
C ALA A 197 -0.47 -10.79 -20.04
N ALA A 198 0.08 -11.16 -18.88
CA ALA A 198 0.86 -12.37 -18.69
C ALA A 198 0.06 -13.68 -18.91
N LEU A 199 -1.28 -13.64 -18.93
CA LEU A 199 -2.11 -14.83 -19.12
C LEU A 199 -2.21 -15.30 -20.58
N GLY A 200 -1.73 -14.51 -21.55
CA GLY A 200 -1.33 -15.00 -22.88
C GLY A 200 -2.39 -15.74 -23.71
N LYS A 201 -3.68 -15.65 -23.38
CA LYS A 201 -4.77 -16.18 -24.20
C LYS A 201 -5.76 -15.05 -24.47
N ASP A 202 -5.79 -14.63 -25.73
CA ASP A 202 -6.60 -13.55 -26.33
C ASP A 202 -6.06 -12.11 -26.24
N ARG A 203 -4.91 -11.96 -26.93
CA ARG A 203 -4.36 -10.81 -27.68
C ARG A 203 -4.85 -9.40 -27.30
N GLU A 204 -4.05 -8.76 -26.45
CA GLU A 204 -3.43 -7.49 -26.79
C GLU A 204 -1.97 -7.61 -26.34
N ASP A 205 -1.03 -7.65 -27.30
CA ASP A 205 0.38 -7.92 -27.02
C ASP A 205 0.90 -7.02 -25.87
N GLU A 206 1.71 -7.59 -24.99
CA GLU A 206 2.31 -6.88 -23.85
C GLU A 206 2.93 -5.55 -24.28
N ALA A 207 3.60 -5.54 -25.43
CA ALA A 207 4.16 -4.34 -26.04
C ALA A 207 3.10 -3.30 -26.43
N ALA A 208 1.93 -3.70 -26.92
CA ALA A 208 0.84 -2.78 -27.27
C ALA A 208 0.17 -2.19 -26.02
N THR A 209 -0.02 -3.00 -24.98
CA THR A 209 -0.54 -2.57 -23.68
C THR A 209 0.43 -1.60 -23.00
N MET A 210 1.73 -1.91 -23.01
CA MET A 210 2.78 -1.05 -22.46
C MET A 210 2.92 0.25 -23.24
N ARG A 211 2.93 0.22 -24.58
CA ARG A 211 2.96 1.43 -25.41
C ARG A 211 1.73 2.30 -25.19
N ARG A 212 0.56 1.72 -24.91
CA ARG A 212 -0.66 2.48 -24.59
C ARG A 212 -0.60 3.09 -23.19
N GLY A 213 -0.20 2.32 -22.17
CA GLY A 213 0.00 2.82 -20.81
C GLY A 213 1.03 3.96 -20.77
N GLN A 214 2.10 3.82 -21.53
CA GLN A 214 3.10 4.87 -21.75
C GLN A 214 2.47 6.10 -22.41
N ARG A 215 1.72 5.94 -23.51
CA ARG A 215 1.02 7.06 -24.18
C ARG A 215 0.02 7.77 -23.27
N GLU A 216 -0.71 7.04 -22.42
CA GLU A 216 -1.67 7.61 -21.46
C GLU A 216 -0.97 8.35 -20.30
N SER A 217 0.21 7.86 -19.87
CA SER A 217 1.08 8.53 -18.90
C SER A 217 1.72 9.78 -19.50
N ASP A 218 2.24 9.68 -20.73
CA ASP A 218 2.84 10.78 -21.48
C ASP A 218 1.80 11.86 -21.82
N GLN A 219 0.55 11.47 -22.14
CA GLN A 219 -0.55 12.43 -22.31
C GLN A 219 -0.92 13.15 -21.01
N ARG A 220 -0.84 12.46 -19.86
CA ARG A 220 -1.06 13.08 -18.55
C ARG A 220 0.09 13.99 -18.15
N SER A 221 1.33 13.59 -18.42
CA SER A 221 2.52 14.43 -18.26
C SER A 221 2.45 15.67 -19.16
N LEU A 222 2.08 15.50 -20.44
CA LEU A 222 1.88 16.61 -21.38
C LEU A 222 0.75 17.54 -20.91
N GLY A 223 -0.39 17.00 -20.46
CA GLY A 223 -1.49 17.80 -19.91
C GLY A 223 -1.10 18.59 -18.66
N ALA A 224 -0.32 17.99 -17.76
CA ALA A 224 0.22 18.65 -16.58
C ALA A 224 1.23 19.74 -16.95
N GLN A 225 2.13 19.47 -17.90
CA GLN A 225 3.11 20.44 -18.40
C GLN A 225 2.45 21.60 -19.18
N VAL A 226 1.37 21.35 -19.93
CA VAL A 226 0.59 22.41 -20.59
C VAL A 226 -0.08 23.32 -19.56
N LYS A 227 -0.68 22.76 -18.50
CA LYS A 227 -1.24 23.57 -17.40
C LYS A 227 -0.16 24.38 -16.68
N ARG A 228 1.02 23.80 -16.45
CA ARG A 228 2.18 24.49 -15.88
C ARG A 228 2.63 25.65 -16.77
N ALA A 229 2.77 25.44 -18.08
CA ALA A 229 3.12 26.48 -19.04
C ALA A 229 2.09 27.63 -19.08
N GLN A 230 0.79 27.31 -19.00
CA GLN A 230 -0.29 28.31 -18.92
C GLN A 230 -0.23 29.12 -17.62
N ALA A 231 0.04 28.47 -16.47
CA ALA A 231 0.25 29.17 -15.20
C ALA A 231 1.46 30.09 -15.27
N LEU A 232 2.58 29.63 -15.82
CA LEU A 232 3.78 30.45 -16.02
C LEU A 232 3.50 31.66 -16.93
N GLN A 233 2.73 31.49 -18.00
CA GLN A 233 2.32 32.61 -18.85
C GLN A 233 1.56 33.69 -18.07
N ALA A 234 0.68 33.29 -17.14
CA ALA A 234 -0.03 34.22 -16.27
C ALA A 234 0.90 34.95 -15.28
N HIS A 235 1.93 34.27 -14.75
CA HIS A 235 2.94 34.89 -13.89
C HIS A 235 3.88 35.83 -14.67
N VAL A 236 4.31 35.44 -15.86
CA VAL A 236 5.14 36.26 -16.77
C VAL A 236 4.41 37.54 -17.18
N ALA A 237 3.08 37.48 -17.39
CA ALA A 237 2.28 38.67 -17.72
C ALA A 237 2.30 39.75 -16.62
N ARG A 238 2.64 39.38 -15.37
CA ARG A 238 2.74 40.27 -14.21
C ARG A 238 4.17 40.79 -13.97
N ALA A 239 5.16 40.32 -14.71
CA ALA A 239 6.55 40.75 -14.57
C ALA A 239 6.79 42.15 -15.17
N PRO A 240 7.69 42.97 -14.59
CA PRO A 240 7.95 44.33 -15.06
C PRO A 240 8.85 44.40 -16.30
N GLY A 241 8.50 45.30 -17.23
CA GLY A 241 9.37 45.83 -18.28
C GLY A 241 10.10 44.79 -19.16
N PRO A 242 11.38 45.00 -19.51
CA PRO A 242 12.10 44.21 -20.53
C PRO A 242 12.33 42.73 -20.15
N ALA A 243 12.16 42.38 -18.87
CA ALA A 243 12.18 40.99 -18.41
C ALA A 243 10.96 40.21 -18.92
N ARG A 244 9.79 40.85 -19.01
CA ARG A 244 8.54 40.27 -19.50
C ARG A 244 8.68 39.76 -20.93
N ASP A 245 9.30 40.51 -21.82
CA ASP A 245 9.45 40.13 -23.24
C ASP A 245 10.39 38.94 -23.42
N ARG A 246 11.47 38.89 -22.63
CA ARG A 246 12.41 37.75 -22.61
C ARG A 246 11.72 36.49 -22.08
N LEU A 247 11.00 36.61 -20.98
CA LEU A 247 10.25 35.49 -20.39
C LEU A 247 9.11 35.03 -21.30
N THR A 248 8.44 35.95 -21.99
CA THR A 248 7.36 35.61 -22.94
C THR A 248 7.91 34.83 -24.13
N ARG A 249 9.10 35.18 -24.65
CA ARG A 249 9.79 34.37 -25.67
C ARG A 249 10.15 32.97 -25.14
N ALA A 250 10.64 32.87 -23.89
CA ALA A 250 10.95 31.59 -23.27
C ALA A 250 9.71 30.71 -23.09
N VAL A 251 8.56 31.28 -22.71
CA VAL A 251 7.28 30.57 -22.65
C VAL A 251 6.87 30.04 -24.03
N HIS A 252 7.07 30.80 -25.10
CA HIS A 252 6.81 30.34 -26.47
C HIS A 252 7.72 29.18 -26.88
N VAL A 253 9.00 29.18 -26.45
CA VAL A 253 9.93 28.06 -26.68
C VAL A 253 9.45 26.82 -25.93
N ALA A 254 9.08 26.93 -24.65
CA ALA A 254 8.50 25.82 -23.89
C ALA A 254 7.21 25.28 -24.55
N ALA A 255 6.32 26.16 -25.02
CA ALA A 255 5.12 25.77 -25.75
C ALA A 255 5.42 25.07 -27.08
N ARG A 256 6.49 25.47 -27.79
CA ARG A 256 6.96 24.78 -29.01
C ARG A 256 7.49 23.38 -28.69
N LEU A 257 8.26 23.22 -27.61
CA LEU A 257 8.77 21.92 -27.15
C LEU A 257 7.64 20.97 -26.74
N LEU A 258 6.60 21.48 -26.07
CA LEU A 258 5.38 20.73 -25.76
C LEU A 258 4.63 20.29 -27.04
N LYS A 259 4.54 21.15 -28.05
CA LYS A 259 3.95 20.79 -29.36
C LYS A 259 4.76 19.70 -30.08
N GLN A 260 6.08 19.71 -29.92
CA GLN A 260 6.99 18.69 -30.48
C GLN A 260 7.06 17.41 -29.62
N ARG A 261 6.33 17.35 -28.50
CA ARG A 261 6.35 16.26 -27.51
C ARG A 261 7.69 16.02 -26.84
N ASP A 262 8.57 17.02 -26.83
CA ASP A 262 9.79 16.98 -26.01
C ASP A 262 9.47 17.41 -24.58
N LEU A 263 9.03 16.44 -23.77
CA LEU A 263 8.62 16.67 -22.38
C LEU A 263 9.78 17.02 -21.45
N ASN A 264 10.99 16.57 -21.76
CA ASN A 264 12.17 16.84 -20.94
C ASN A 264 12.69 18.25 -21.26
N GLY A 265 12.85 18.58 -22.54
CA GLY A 265 13.23 19.93 -22.96
C GLY A 265 12.22 20.99 -22.52
N ALA A 266 10.92 20.70 -22.61
CA ALA A 266 9.88 21.59 -22.12
C ALA A 266 9.96 21.81 -20.60
N ARG A 267 10.26 20.75 -19.83
CA ARG A 267 10.44 20.84 -18.37
C ARG A 267 11.62 21.73 -18.01
N ASP A 268 12.78 21.51 -18.62
CA ASP A 268 13.99 22.29 -18.36
C ASP A 268 13.80 23.77 -18.73
N ALA A 269 13.09 24.05 -19.83
CA ALA A 269 12.75 25.41 -20.23
C ALA A 269 11.81 26.09 -19.21
N MET A 270 10.79 25.39 -18.72
CA MET A 270 9.88 25.90 -17.70
C MET A 270 10.59 26.11 -16.35
N ASP A 271 11.49 25.22 -15.94
CA ASP A 271 12.26 25.37 -14.69
C ASP A 271 13.18 26.60 -14.75
N LYS A 272 13.75 26.92 -15.92
CA LYS A 272 14.52 28.16 -16.12
C LYS A 272 13.65 29.42 -16.05
N ILE A 273 12.43 29.37 -16.57
CA ILE A 273 11.45 30.48 -16.48
C ILE A 273 11.06 30.72 -15.02
N GLU A 274 10.78 29.66 -14.26
CA GLU A 274 10.46 29.73 -12.84
C GLU A 274 11.60 30.34 -12.03
N LYS A 275 12.84 29.91 -12.26
CA LYS A 275 14.02 30.49 -11.60
C LYS A 275 14.16 31.99 -11.92
N ALA A 276 13.98 32.37 -13.18
CA ALA A 276 14.08 33.79 -13.58
C ALA A 276 12.93 34.66 -13.03
N LEU A 277 11.73 34.10 -12.88
CA LEU A 277 10.62 34.77 -12.20
C LEU A 277 10.89 34.93 -10.70
N ALA A 278 11.45 33.90 -10.05
CA ALA A 278 11.80 33.94 -8.64
C ALA A 278 12.89 34.97 -8.31
N THR A 279 13.72 35.36 -9.28
CA THR A 279 14.73 36.42 -9.12
C THR A 279 14.19 37.84 -9.39
N LEU A 280 12.95 37.96 -9.91
CA LEU A 280 12.29 39.24 -10.22
C LEU A 280 11.24 39.65 -9.17
N VAL A 281 10.90 38.74 -8.27
CA VAL A 281 10.11 38.97 -7.04
C VAL A 281 11.08 39.24 -5.92
#